data_AF-A0A2L2YGE3-F1
#
_entry.id   AF-A0A2L2YGE3-F1
#
_cell.length_a   1.000
_cell.length_b   1.000
_cell.length_c   1.000
_cell.angle_alpha   90.00
_cell.angle_beta   90.00
_cell.angle_gamma   90.00
#
_symmetry.space_group_name_H-M   'P 1'
#
loop_
_entity.id
_entity.type
_entity.pdbx_description
1 polymer ?
#
loop_
_entity_poly.entity_id
_entity_poly.type
_entity_poly.pdbx_seq_one_letter_code
_entity_poly.pdbx_strand_id
1 'polypeptide(L)'
;ILTSKSLAQELGHIQHHLEDVVGQLDVNQMAEDELRFLYFKMHDSDDNNKLDGCELVNSLLHWHVEEYKHLSPDSSFDGKTKIFSNDELAMFIDPILQTDDRNFDGFIDYPEFVAAQDSRVF
;
A
#
# COMPACT_ATOMS: atom_id res chain seq x y z
N ILE A 1 -3.16 -10.33 -14.73
CA ILE A 1 -3.69 -11.04 -13.55
C ILE A 1 -2.56 -11.01 -12.52
N LEU A 2 -2.67 -10.13 -11.52
CA LEU A 2 -1.70 -9.98 -10.43
C LEU A 2 -1.82 -11.20 -9.52
N THR A 3 -1.27 -12.32 -9.96
CA THR A 3 -1.20 -13.55 -9.16
C THR A 3 -0.03 -13.45 -8.19
N SER A 4 -0.38 -13.61 -6.91
CA SER A 4 0.45 -14.26 -5.88
C SER A 4 1.81 -13.63 -5.58
N LYS A 5 1.82 -12.53 -4.84
CA LYS A 5 2.88 -12.28 -3.85
C LYS A 5 2.27 -12.55 -2.47
N SER A 6 2.94 -13.36 -1.65
CA SER A 6 2.40 -13.79 -0.36
C SER A 6 2.36 -12.63 0.64
N LEU A 7 1.46 -12.67 1.61
CA LEU A 7 1.39 -11.68 2.71
C LEU A 7 2.74 -11.45 3.38
N ALA A 8 3.59 -12.48 3.50
CA ALA A 8 4.94 -12.33 4.06
C ALA A 8 5.85 -11.41 3.21
N GLN A 9 5.65 -11.40 1.89
CA GLN A 9 6.31 -10.47 1.00
C GLN A 9 5.71 -9.07 1.14
N GLU A 10 4.38 -8.95 1.23
CA GLU A 10 3.72 -7.66 1.47
C GLU A 10 4.12 -7.06 2.82
N LEU A 11 4.12 -7.82 3.91
CA LEU A 11 4.59 -7.41 5.24
C LEU A 11 6.08 -7.06 5.23
N GLY A 12 6.91 -7.85 4.54
CA GLY A 12 8.33 -7.53 4.38
C GLY A 12 8.56 -6.25 3.56
N HIS A 13 7.73 -6.00 2.54
CA HIS A 13 7.74 -4.77 1.76
C HIS A 13 7.25 -3.57 2.59
N ILE A 14 6.17 -3.76 3.37
CA ILE A 14 5.64 -2.75 4.31
C ILE A 14 6.71 -2.39 5.33
N GLN A 15 7.40 -3.38 5.91
CA GLN A 15 8.47 -3.17 6.88
C GLN A 15 9.64 -2.41 6.25
N HIS A 16 10.11 -2.81 5.07
CA HIS A 16 11.20 -2.14 4.38
C HIS A 16 10.85 -0.69 4.00
N HIS A 17 9.62 -0.46 3.54
CA HIS A 17 9.11 0.85 3.20
C HIS A 17 8.96 1.75 4.44
N LEU A 18 8.47 1.21 5.55
CA LEU A 18 8.40 1.91 6.82
C LEU A 18 9.80 2.28 7.33
N GLU A 19 10.80 1.41 7.18
CA GLU A 19 12.19 1.72 7.52
C GLU A 19 12.75 2.88 6.67
N ASP A 20 12.48 2.89 5.36
CA ASP A 20 12.97 3.91 4.44
C ASP A 20 12.29 5.28 4.61
N VAL A 21 10.97 5.30 4.85
CA VAL A 21 10.20 6.54 4.99
C VAL A 21 10.32 7.13 6.40
N VAL A 22 10.33 6.27 7.41
CA VAL A 22 10.31 6.71 8.81
C VAL A 22 11.74 6.85 9.36
N GLY A 23 12.74 6.24 8.71
CA GLY A 23 14.19 6.47 8.87
C GLY A 23 14.82 6.16 10.24
N GLN A 24 14.02 6.16 11.32
CA GLN A 24 14.47 6.13 12.71
C GLN A 24 13.46 5.48 13.69
N LEU A 25 12.27 5.06 13.26
CA LEU A 25 11.44 4.22 14.14
C LEU A 25 11.99 2.79 14.13
N ASP A 26 12.12 2.20 15.31
CA ASP A 26 12.51 0.79 15.50
C ASP A 26 11.35 -0.13 15.05
N VAL A 27 11.09 -0.18 13.74
CA VAL A 27 10.05 -1.02 13.09
C VAL A 27 10.24 -2.50 13.44
N ASN A 28 11.48 -2.92 13.73
CA ASN A 28 11.83 -4.27 14.14
C ASN A 28 11.37 -4.67 15.55
N GLN A 29 10.94 -3.72 16.40
CA GLN A 29 10.48 -4.00 17.76
C GLN A 29 8.96 -3.86 17.93
N MET A 30 8.23 -3.49 16.88
CA MET A 30 6.78 -3.27 16.94
C MET A 30 6.01 -4.58 16.73
N ALA A 31 4.88 -4.70 17.41
CA ALA A 31 3.98 -5.83 17.18
C ALA A 31 3.35 -5.75 15.78
N GLU A 32 2.95 -6.89 15.22
CA GLU A 32 2.35 -6.95 13.88
C GLU A 32 1.13 -6.03 13.74
N ASP A 33 0.29 -5.95 14.77
CA ASP A 33 -0.87 -5.05 14.81
C ASP A 33 -0.47 -3.57 14.78
N GLU A 34 0.62 -3.21 15.44
CA GLU A 34 1.13 -1.84 15.45
C GLU A 34 1.75 -1.47 14.09
N LEU A 35 2.39 -2.41 13.40
CA LEU A 35 2.89 -2.21 12.04
C LEU A 35 1.76 -2.03 11.03
N ARG A 36 0.72 -2.85 11.13
CA ARG A 36 -0.50 -2.72 10.31
C ARG A 36 -1.16 -1.36 10.54
N PHE A 37 -1.26 -0.92 11.79
CA PHE A 37 -1.81 0.38 12.14
C PHE A 37 -0.95 1.54 11.64
N LEU A 38 0.37 1.47 11.83
CA LEU A 38 1.31 2.48 11.34
C LEU A 38 1.24 2.61 9.82
N TYR A 39 1.17 1.48 9.11
CA TYR A 39 1.00 1.47 7.65
C TYR A 39 -0.30 2.15 7.23
N PHE A 40 -1.41 1.84 7.90
CA PHE A 40 -2.70 2.47 7.64
C PHE A 40 -2.61 3.99 7.83
N LYS A 41 -2.05 4.45 8.96
CA LYS A 41 -1.88 5.88 9.27
C LYS A 41 -0.88 6.60 8.36
N MET A 42 0.08 5.89 7.80
CA MET A 42 1.05 6.45 6.85
C MET A 42 0.40 6.85 5.52
N HIS A 43 -0.68 6.18 5.13
CA HIS A 43 -1.35 6.41 3.85
C HIS A 43 -2.61 7.28 3.98
N ASP A 44 -3.19 7.35 5.19
CA ASP A 44 -4.24 8.29 5.60
C ASP A 44 -3.68 9.72 5.64
N SER A 45 -3.77 10.42 4.51
CA SER A 45 -3.13 11.72 4.29
C SER A 45 -3.95 12.88 4.87
N ASP A 46 -5.25 12.69 5.05
CA ASP A 46 -6.18 13.69 5.59
C ASP A 46 -6.61 13.43 7.05
N ASP A 47 -6.06 12.39 7.69
CA ASP A 47 -6.26 11.99 9.09
C ASP A 47 -7.74 11.67 9.42
N ASN A 48 -8.50 11.19 8.43
CA ASN A 48 -9.90 10.85 8.59
C ASN A 48 -10.11 9.41 9.14
N ASN A 49 -9.03 8.64 9.32
CA ASN A 49 -9.00 7.23 9.72
C ASN A 49 -9.70 6.29 8.74
N LYS A 50 -9.65 6.62 7.46
CA LYS A 50 -10.10 5.81 6.35
C LYS A 50 -9.13 5.97 5.19
N LEU A 51 -9.13 5.01 4.28
CA LEU A 51 -8.35 5.10 3.04
C LEU A 51 -9.30 5.24 1.86
N ASP A 52 -9.16 6.33 1.11
CA ASP A 52 -9.87 6.56 -0.14
C ASP A 52 -9.13 5.99 -1.35
N GLY A 53 -9.80 5.95 -2.50
CA GLY A 53 -9.20 5.44 -3.74
C GLY A 53 -7.94 6.18 -4.18
N CYS A 54 -7.84 7.49 -3.93
CA CYS A 54 -6.66 8.29 -4.26
C CYS A 54 -5.48 7.98 -3.33
N GLU A 55 -5.74 7.76 -2.05
CA GLU A 55 -4.74 7.34 -1.06
C GLU A 55 -4.21 5.94 -1.40
N LEU A 56 -5.10 5.02 -1.79
CA LEU A 56 -4.70 3.70 -2.30
C LEU A 56 -3.89 3.81 -3.60
N VAL A 57 -4.25 4.71 -4.53
CA VAL A 57 -3.44 4.99 -5.73
C VAL A 57 -2.02 5.44 -5.34
N ASN A 58 -1.92 6.41 -4.43
CA ASN A 58 -0.65 6.95 -3.98
C ASN A 58 0.22 5.84 -3.36
N SER A 59 -0.41 4.96 -2.57
CA SER A 59 0.23 3.77 -1.99
C SER A 59 0.79 2.82 -3.07
N LEU A 60 -0.01 2.49 -4.09
CA LEU A 60 0.38 1.59 -5.18
C LEU A 60 1.45 2.18 -6.11
N LEU A 61 1.41 3.49 -6.34
CA LEU A 61 2.41 4.20 -7.13
C LEU A 61 3.75 4.27 -6.39
N HIS A 62 3.72 4.48 -5.08
CA HIS A 62 4.93 4.47 -4.26
C HIS A 62 5.64 3.12 -4.39
N TRP A 63 4.90 2.02 -4.24
CA TRP A 63 5.44 0.66 -4.42
C TRP A 63 6.14 0.45 -5.77
N HIS A 64 5.53 0.91 -6.87
CA HIS A 64 6.14 0.81 -8.20
C HIS A 64 7.42 1.64 -8.32
N VAL A 65 7.42 2.89 -7.83
CA VAL A 65 8.60 3.77 -7.93
C VAL A 65 9.79 3.19 -7.16
N GLU A 66 9.56 2.54 -6.03
CA GLU A 66 10.62 1.89 -5.25
C GLU A 66 11.17 0.63 -5.91
N GLU A 67 10.33 -0.34 -6.33
CA GLU A 67 10.81 -1.56 -7.00
C GLU A 67 11.71 -1.24 -8.22
N TYR A 68 11.35 -0.22 -9.01
CA TYR A 68 12.15 0.19 -10.17
C TYR A 68 13.49 0.85 -9.79
N LYS A 69 13.59 1.56 -8.66
CA LYS A 69 14.85 2.12 -8.16
C LYS A 69 15.83 1.03 -7.72
N HIS A 70 15.35 -0.03 -7.08
CA HIS A 70 16.20 -1.12 -6.59
C HIS A 70 16.73 -2.03 -7.71
N LEU A 71 15.98 -2.20 -8.80
CA LEU A 71 16.36 -3.09 -9.91
C LEU A 71 17.36 -2.48 -10.90
N SER A 72 17.57 -1.16 -10.89
CA SER A 72 18.52 -0.50 -11.79
C SER A 72 19.12 0.77 -11.18
N PRO A 73 20.15 0.64 -10.32
CA PRO A 73 20.81 1.76 -9.68
C PRO A 73 21.53 2.74 -10.65
N ASP A 74 21.84 2.27 -11.87
CA ASP A 74 22.60 3.00 -12.90
C ASP A 74 21.73 3.39 -14.11
N SER A 75 20.44 3.06 -14.08
CA SER A 75 19.51 3.67 -15.04
C SER A 75 19.27 5.09 -14.56
N SER A 76 19.85 6.04 -15.29
CA SER A 76 19.39 7.42 -15.37
C SER A 76 17.96 7.43 -15.89
N PHE A 77 17.03 6.90 -15.10
CA PHE A 77 15.62 7.01 -15.32
C PHE A 77 15.29 8.44 -14.93
N ASP A 78 15.45 9.33 -15.90
CA ASP A 78 14.84 10.65 -15.96
C ASP A 78 13.42 10.49 -15.42
N GLY A 79 13.18 10.92 -14.17
CA GLY A 79 12.15 10.45 -13.22
C GLY A 79 10.71 10.43 -13.75
N LYS A 80 10.44 9.60 -14.75
CA LYS A 80 9.15 9.41 -15.38
C LYS A 80 8.57 8.17 -14.76
N THR A 81 8.23 8.28 -13.47
CA THR A 81 7.15 7.51 -12.85
C THR A 81 6.16 7.18 -13.95
N LYS A 82 5.99 5.89 -14.29
CA LYS A 82 5.08 5.50 -15.36
C LYS A 82 3.76 6.21 -15.07
N ILE A 83 3.41 7.20 -15.88
CA ILE A 83 2.20 7.99 -15.65
C ILE A 83 1.08 7.08 -16.10
N PHE A 84 0.50 6.37 -15.15
CA PHE A 84 -0.69 5.58 -15.39
C PHE A 84 -1.83 6.54 -15.71
N SER A 85 -2.60 6.20 -16.73
CA SER A 85 -3.86 6.86 -16.99
C SER A 85 -4.86 6.61 -15.85
N ASN A 86 -5.85 7.49 -15.70
CA ASN A 86 -6.91 7.27 -14.71
C ASN A 86 -7.62 5.93 -14.90
N ASP A 87 -7.80 5.49 -16.15
CA ASP A 87 -8.42 4.20 -16.47
C ASP A 87 -7.56 3.03 -15.96
N GLU A 88 -6.24 3.09 -16.12
CA GLU A 88 -5.34 2.08 -15.57
C GLU A 88 -5.35 2.08 -14.04
N LEU A 89 -5.36 3.25 -13.40
CA LEU A 89 -5.44 3.37 -11.95
C LEU A 89 -6.76 2.79 -11.43
N ALA A 90 -7.88 3.11 -12.06
CA ALA A 90 -9.18 2.54 -11.72
C ALA A 90 -9.18 1.01 -11.85
N MET A 91 -8.55 0.45 -12.88
CA MET A 91 -8.40 -1.01 -13.02
C MET A 91 -7.64 -1.67 -11.86
N PHE A 92 -6.79 -0.93 -11.12
CA PHE A 92 -6.09 -1.45 -9.94
C PHE A 92 -6.88 -1.21 -8.65
N ILE A 93 -7.55 -0.08 -8.52
CA ILE A 93 -8.25 0.32 -7.29
C ILE A 93 -9.64 -0.28 -7.19
N ASP A 94 -10.40 -0.30 -8.30
CA ASP A 94 -11.79 -0.77 -8.29
C ASP A 94 -11.92 -2.20 -7.72
N PRO A 95 -11.04 -3.17 -8.04
CA PRO A 95 -11.12 -4.50 -7.43
C PRO A 95 -10.83 -4.52 -5.93
N ILE A 96 -9.96 -3.61 -5.45
CA ILE A 96 -9.63 -3.49 -4.03
C ILE A 96 -10.85 -2.97 -3.28
N LEU A 97 -11.41 -1.84 -3.73
CA LEU A 97 -12.62 -1.26 -3.13
C LEU A 97 -13.80 -2.26 -3.19
N GLN A 98 -14.03 -2.93 -4.31
CA GLN A 98 -15.12 -3.91 -4.42
C GLN A 98 -15.02 -5.09 -3.43
N THR A 99 -13.82 -5.42 -2.98
CA THR A 99 -13.58 -6.56 -2.09
C THR A 99 -13.51 -6.12 -0.62
N ASP A 100 -12.86 -4.99 -0.38
CA ASP A 100 -12.43 -4.57 0.95
C ASP A 100 -13.39 -3.53 1.56
N ASP A 101 -14.02 -2.66 0.76
CA ASP A 101 -15.10 -1.77 1.20
C ASP A 101 -16.41 -2.55 1.31
N ARG A 102 -16.78 -2.92 2.54
CA ARG A 102 -17.96 -3.77 2.81
C ARG A 102 -19.24 -2.97 2.90
N ASN A 103 -19.12 -1.69 3.25
CA ASN A 103 -20.25 -0.82 3.48
C ASN A 103 -20.59 0.04 2.24
N PHE A 104 -19.73 0.02 1.22
CA PHE A 104 -19.82 0.74 -0.05
C PHE A 104 -19.88 2.27 0.11
N ASP A 105 -19.18 2.83 1.11
CA ASP A 105 -19.07 4.28 1.30
C ASP A 105 -17.94 4.91 0.47
N GLY A 106 -17.16 4.09 -0.25
CA GLY A 106 -16.05 4.54 -1.09
C GLY A 106 -14.73 4.69 -0.32
N PHE A 107 -14.69 4.23 0.92
CA PHE A 107 -13.52 4.23 1.77
C PHE A 107 -13.27 2.84 2.37
N ILE A 108 -12.04 2.61 2.82
CA ILE A 108 -11.70 1.43 3.62
C ILE A 108 -11.35 1.92 5.02
N ASP A 109 -12.20 1.61 6.01
CA ASP A 109 -11.89 1.89 7.40
C ASP A 109 -10.91 0.86 7.98
N TYR A 110 -10.37 1.12 9.18
CA TYR A 110 -9.39 0.22 9.79
C TYR A 110 -9.94 -1.21 10.02
N PRO A 111 -11.16 -1.42 10.56
CA PRO A 111 -11.77 -2.75 10.61
C PRO A 111 -11.86 -3.47 9.26
N GLU A 112 -12.26 -2.77 8.19
CA GLU A 112 -12.32 -3.29 6.82
C GLU A 112 -10.93 -3.67 6.30
N PHE A 113 -9.93 -2.80 6.52
CA PHE A 113 -8.54 -3.03 6.18
C PHE A 113 -7.96 -4.28 6.86
N VAL A 114 -8.19 -4.44 8.18
CA VAL A 114 -7.73 -5.62 8.91
C VAL A 114 -8.42 -6.88 8.38
N ALA A 115 -9.73 -6.82 8.16
CA ALA A 115 -10.47 -7.97 7.67
C ALA A 115 -10.10 -8.34 6.22
N ALA A 116 -9.73 -7.37 5.39
CA ALA A 116 -9.17 -7.58 4.06
C ALA A 116 -7.80 -8.26 4.12
N GLN A 117 -6.91 -7.80 5.01
CA GLN A 117 -5.63 -8.47 5.24
C GLN A 117 -5.82 -9.91 5.69
N ASP A 118 -6.65 -10.14 6.70
CA ASP A 118 -6.93 -11.47 7.24
C ASP A 118 -7.53 -12.41 6.17
N SER A 119 -8.37 -11.88 5.26
CA SER A 119 -8.93 -12.65 4.14
C SER A 119 -7.90 -13.01 3.06
N ARG A 120 -6.82 -12.23 2.92
CA ARG A 120 -5.73 -12.50 1.97
C ARG A 120 -4.71 -13.50 2.52
N VAL A 121 -4.78 -13.84 3.82
CA VAL A 121 -3.90 -14.82 4.50
C VAL A 121 -4.31 -16.27 4.20
N PHE A 122 -5.45 -16.52 3.56
CA PHE A 122 -5.98 -17.86 3.25
C PHE A 122 -5.91 -18.25 1.78
#